data_AF-A0A2E3Z506-F1
#
_entry.id   AF-A0A2E3Z506-F1
#
_cell.length_a   1.000
_cell.length_b   1.000
_cell.length_c   1.000
_cell.angle_alpha   90.00
_cell.angle_beta   90.00
_cell.angle_gamma   90.00
#
_symmetry.space_group_name_H-M   'P 1'
#
loop_
_entity.id
_entity.type
_entity.pdbx_description
1 polymer ?
#
loop_
_entity_poly.entity_id
_entity_poly.type
_entity_poly.pdbx_seq_one_letter_code
_entity_poly.pdbx_strand_id
1 'polypeptide(L)'
;MKQSNPLHSHAAHPKRSVSTNNNDLCSLDPPSHNLSIESPLINGLLEDLDDVIFDAVKGDLSALEKARDLWPQVLKTIGWELVEESREQYLRYATDVARNSEQIPQHNPDHAVSAQEVISLLMKD
;
A
#
# COMPACT_ATOMS: atom_id res chain seq x y z
N MET A 1 20.34 -19.74 -58.87
CA MET A 1 21.68 -19.93 -58.27
C MET A 1 21.70 -19.21 -56.92
N LYS A 2 21.84 -19.78 -55.73
CA LYS A 2 22.28 -21.09 -55.20
C LYS A 2 21.50 -21.32 -53.88
N GLN A 3 20.68 -22.37 -53.76
CA GLN A 3 20.86 -23.53 -52.86
C GLN A 3 21.62 -23.27 -51.55
N SER A 4 20.98 -23.59 -50.41
CA SER A 4 21.42 -24.62 -49.44
C SER A 4 20.47 -24.71 -48.24
N ASN A 5 19.76 -25.83 -48.09
CA ASN A 5 19.21 -26.35 -46.83
C ASN A 5 20.22 -27.42 -46.34
N PRO A 6 20.37 -27.74 -45.02
CA PRO A 6 19.55 -28.84 -44.50
C PRO A 6 19.26 -28.86 -42.97
N LEU A 7 18.12 -29.47 -42.64
CA LEU A 7 17.80 -30.45 -41.57
C LEU A 7 18.57 -30.47 -40.24
N HIS A 8 17.80 -30.57 -39.14
CA HIS A 8 17.98 -31.33 -37.87
C HIS A 8 17.50 -30.46 -36.68
N SER A 9 16.70 -30.89 -35.70
CA SER A 9 16.22 -32.20 -35.29
C SER A 9 14.92 -32.00 -34.52
N HIS A 10 13.88 -32.77 -34.82
CA HIS A 10 12.75 -32.94 -33.91
C HIS A 10 13.22 -33.82 -32.75
N ALA A 11 13.50 -33.20 -31.60
CA ALA A 11 13.70 -33.94 -30.36
C ALA A 11 12.37 -34.61 -29.98
N ALA A 12 12.35 -35.94 -30.10
CA ALA A 12 11.29 -36.79 -29.60
C ALA A 12 11.24 -36.69 -28.08
N HIS A 13 10.22 -36.02 -27.54
CA HIS A 13 9.92 -36.13 -26.12
C HIS A 13 9.29 -37.51 -25.86
N PRO A 14 9.86 -38.33 -24.97
CA PRO A 14 9.35 -39.66 -24.68
C PRO A 14 8.05 -39.54 -23.89
N LYS A 15 7.03 -40.30 -24.32
CA LYS A 15 5.81 -40.53 -23.55
C LYS A 15 6.19 -41.27 -22.27
N ARG A 16 6.24 -40.57 -21.15
CA ARG A 16 6.35 -41.18 -19.82
C ARG A 16 4.95 -41.38 -19.25
N SER A 17 4.38 -42.55 -19.52
CA SER A 17 3.26 -43.10 -18.77
C SER A 17 3.82 -43.62 -17.44
N VAL A 18 3.65 -42.87 -16.35
CA VAL A 18 3.77 -43.40 -15.00
C VAL A 18 2.42 -43.18 -14.33
N SER A 19 1.63 -44.24 -14.35
CA SER A 19 0.52 -44.47 -13.45
C SER A 19 1.13 -44.90 -12.11
N THR A 20 1.04 -44.02 -11.12
CA THR A 20 1.18 -44.43 -9.71
C THR A 20 0.09 -43.72 -8.92
N ASN A 21 -0.99 -44.46 -8.66
CA ASN A 21 -1.91 -44.20 -7.57
C ASN A 21 -1.09 -44.13 -6.28
N ASN A 22 -1.18 -43.02 -5.55
CA ASN A 22 -0.96 -42.98 -4.12
C ASN A 22 -1.88 -41.90 -3.55
N ASN A 23 -2.99 -42.36 -2.97
CA ASN A 23 -3.70 -41.65 -1.92
C ASN A 23 -2.70 -41.41 -0.79
N ASP A 24 -2.40 -40.13 -0.51
CA ASP A 24 -1.92 -39.56 0.75
C ASP A 24 -1.06 -38.35 0.43
N LEU A 25 -1.75 -37.27 0.05
CA LEU A 25 -1.24 -35.93 0.24
C LEU A 25 -2.26 -35.26 1.13
N CYS A 26 -2.02 -35.33 2.44
CA CYS A 26 -2.30 -34.21 3.32
C CYS A 26 -1.94 -32.96 2.53
N SER A 27 -2.96 -32.23 2.10
CA SER A 27 -2.84 -30.95 1.44
C SER A 27 -2.17 -30.03 2.45
N LEU A 28 -0.84 -30.05 2.45
CA LEU A 28 -0.02 -28.98 2.97
C LEU A 28 -0.32 -27.83 2.02
N ASP A 29 -1.31 -27.03 2.38
CA ASP A 29 -1.54 -25.75 1.74
C ASP A 29 -0.19 -25.02 1.68
N PRO A 30 0.29 -24.63 0.49
CA PRO A 30 1.57 -23.96 0.39
C PRO A 30 1.51 -22.66 1.21
N PRO A 31 2.60 -22.28 1.93
CA PRO A 31 2.65 -21.07 2.75
C PRO A 31 2.45 -19.78 1.94
N SER A 32 2.39 -19.87 0.61
CA SER A 32 2.14 -18.79 -0.33
C SER A 32 0.73 -18.18 -0.26
N HIS A 33 -0.22 -18.76 0.49
CA HIS A 33 -1.58 -18.20 0.61
C HIS A 33 -1.72 -17.08 1.66
N ASN A 34 -0.67 -16.84 2.47
CA ASN A 34 -0.63 -15.74 3.45
C ASN A 34 -0.17 -14.39 2.85
N LEU A 35 -0.09 -14.29 1.51
CA LEU A 35 0.06 -13.00 0.81
C LEU A 35 -1.30 -12.38 0.46
N SER A 36 -2.40 -12.80 1.10
CA SER A 36 -3.69 -12.09 1.03
C SER A 36 -3.68 -10.77 1.84
N ILE A 37 -2.50 -10.16 2.00
CA ILE A 37 -2.28 -8.81 2.56
C ILE A 37 -2.90 -7.77 1.62
N GLU A 38 -3.13 -8.10 0.35
CA GLU A 38 -3.82 -7.27 -0.64
C GLU A 38 -5.34 -7.53 -0.69
N SER A 39 -6.03 -7.41 0.45
CA SER A 39 -7.49 -7.37 0.41
C SER A 39 -7.93 -6.04 -0.22
N PRO A 40 -8.82 -6.02 -1.24
CA PRO A 40 -9.34 -4.77 -1.81
C PRO A 40 -9.92 -3.82 -0.78
N LEU A 41 -10.42 -4.35 0.34
CA LEU A 41 -10.91 -3.57 1.47
C LEU A 41 -9.79 -2.78 2.18
N ILE A 42 -8.62 -3.41 2.37
CA ILE A 42 -7.47 -2.78 3.03
C ILE A 42 -6.93 -1.65 2.15
N ASN A 43 -6.74 -1.94 0.86
CA ASN A 43 -6.23 -0.96 -0.10
C ASN A 43 -7.19 0.23 -0.20
N GLY A 44 -8.50 0.00 -0.31
CA GLY A 44 -9.48 1.08 -0.33
C GLY A 44 -9.46 1.94 0.94
N LEU A 45 -9.26 1.32 2.11
CA LEU A 45 -9.19 2.08 3.36
C LEU A 45 -7.91 2.93 3.48
N LEU A 46 -6.79 2.44 2.94
CA LEU A 46 -5.54 3.20 2.85
C LEU A 46 -5.62 4.31 1.82
N GLU A 47 -6.26 4.09 0.66
CA GLU A 47 -6.52 5.12 -0.34
C GLU A 47 -7.43 6.22 0.20
N ASP A 48 -8.53 5.86 0.87
CA ASP A 48 -9.41 6.83 1.52
C ASP A 48 -8.66 7.64 2.60
N LEU A 49 -7.74 6.99 3.32
CA LEU A 49 -6.92 7.66 4.32
C LEU A 49 -5.89 8.61 3.68
N ASP A 50 -5.22 8.20 2.60
CA ASP A 50 -4.29 9.04 1.83
C ASP A 50 -4.96 10.35 1.43
N ASP A 51 -6.10 10.26 0.73
CA ASP A 51 -6.82 11.42 0.22
C ASP A 51 -7.20 12.39 1.34
N VAL A 52 -7.78 11.84 2.42
CA VAL A 52 -8.23 12.62 3.56
C VAL A 52 -7.05 13.30 4.29
N ILE A 53 -5.94 12.59 4.47
CA ILE A 53 -4.74 13.14 5.13
C ILE A 53 -4.08 14.23 4.28
N PHE A 54 -3.94 14.02 2.97
CA PHE A 54 -3.32 15.00 2.09
C PHE A 54 -4.14 16.29 1.99
N ASP A 55 -5.47 16.18 1.89
CA ASP A 55 -6.32 17.36 1.84
C ASP A 55 -6.37 18.09 3.19
N ALA A 56 -6.35 17.35 4.32
CA ALA A 56 -6.23 17.94 5.64
C ALA A 56 -4.92 18.74 5.79
N VAL A 57 -3.78 18.19 5.36
CA VAL A 57 -2.48 18.89 5.39
C VAL A 57 -2.48 20.15 4.52
N LYS A 58 -3.22 20.16 3.41
CA LYS A 58 -3.38 21.35 2.56
C LYS A 58 -4.31 22.42 3.15
N GLY A 59 -4.88 22.20 4.34
CA GLY A 59 -5.73 23.16 5.01
C GLY A 59 -7.24 22.92 4.88
N ASP A 60 -7.69 21.79 4.31
CA ASP A 60 -9.11 21.46 4.28
C ASP A 60 -9.60 21.00 5.67
N LEU A 61 -10.39 21.84 6.33
CA LEU A 61 -10.95 21.56 7.64
C LEU A 61 -11.94 20.38 7.63
N SER A 62 -12.69 20.20 6.54
CA SER A 62 -13.62 19.06 6.41
C SER A 62 -12.84 17.75 6.26
N ALA A 63 -11.72 17.78 5.54
CA ALA A 63 -10.81 16.63 5.46
C ALA A 63 -10.16 16.36 6.82
N LEU A 64 -9.76 17.38 7.56
CA LEU A 64 -9.19 17.23 8.91
C LEU A 64 -10.18 16.60 9.91
N GLU A 65 -11.45 17.00 9.86
CA GLU A 65 -12.51 16.36 10.65
C GLU A 65 -12.68 14.88 10.27
N LYS A 66 -12.74 14.58 8.97
CA LYS A 66 -12.78 13.19 8.49
C LYS A 66 -11.55 12.39 8.92
N ALA A 67 -10.35 12.99 8.91
CA ALA A 67 -9.12 12.32 9.32
C ALA A 67 -9.20 11.88 10.79
N ARG A 68 -9.73 12.74 11.67
CA ARG A 68 -9.92 12.44 13.10
C ARG A 68 -10.83 11.24 13.34
N ASP A 69 -11.83 11.06 12.49
CA ASP A 69 -12.75 9.92 12.56
C ASP A 69 -12.17 8.67 11.88
N LEU A 70 -11.53 8.84 10.73
CA LEU A 70 -11.05 7.73 9.88
C LEU A 70 -9.80 7.07 10.47
N TRP A 71 -8.84 7.84 10.98
CA TRP A 71 -7.60 7.34 11.55
C TRP A 71 -7.81 6.21 12.58
N PRO A 72 -8.59 6.41 13.68
CA PRO A 72 -8.82 5.34 14.64
C PRO A 72 -9.60 4.15 14.07
N GLN A 73 -10.40 4.35 13.02
CA GLN A 73 -11.09 3.25 12.33
C GLN A 73 -10.11 2.41 11.51
N VAL A 74 -9.16 3.04 10.82
CA VAL A 74 -8.07 2.36 10.11
C VAL A 74 -7.26 1.54 11.10
N LEU A 75 -6.80 2.15 12.20
CA LEU A 75 -6.01 1.44 13.22
C LEU A 75 -6.73 0.20 13.77
N LYS A 76 -8.04 0.31 14.03
CA LYS A 76 -8.86 -0.82 14.51
C LYS A 76 -9.07 -1.91 13.47
N THR A 77 -9.11 -1.54 12.19
CA THR A 77 -9.49 -2.46 11.09
C THR A 77 -8.28 -3.20 10.54
N ILE A 78 -7.18 -2.49 10.26
CA ILE A 78 -5.99 -3.06 9.61
C ILE A 78 -4.80 -3.23 10.56
N GLY A 79 -4.84 -2.60 11.73
CA GLY A 79 -3.77 -2.68 12.73
C GLY A 79 -2.60 -1.74 12.45
N TRP A 80 -1.80 -1.51 13.49
CA TRP A 80 -0.66 -0.60 13.45
C TRP A 80 0.43 -1.06 12.48
N GLU A 81 0.69 -2.36 12.41
CA GLU A 81 1.77 -2.92 11.59
C GLU A 81 1.62 -2.60 10.10
N LEU A 82 0.38 -2.52 9.61
CA LEU A 82 0.10 -2.30 8.20
C LEU A 82 0.04 -0.82 7.82
N VAL A 83 -0.35 0.04 8.76
CA VAL A 83 -0.48 1.49 8.53
C VAL A 83 0.82 2.25 8.77
N GLU A 84 1.78 1.65 9.50
CA GLU A 84 3.00 2.34 9.92
C GLU A 84 3.82 2.88 8.75
N GLU A 85 3.93 2.13 7.66
CA GLU A 85 4.66 2.56 6.47
C GLU A 85 4.03 3.82 5.84
N SER A 86 2.71 3.82 5.63
CA SER A 86 1.99 4.99 5.11
C SER A 86 2.04 6.17 6.08
N ARG A 87 1.90 5.90 7.38
CA ARG A 87 1.96 6.91 8.45
C ARG A 87 3.28 7.68 8.45
N GLU A 88 4.41 6.99 8.24
CA GLU A 88 5.70 7.66 8.14
C GLU A 88 5.74 8.64 6.96
N GLN A 89 5.17 8.25 5.81
CA GLN A 89 5.11 9.12 4.64
C GLN A 89 4.23 10.35 4.89
N TYR A 90 3.08 10.18 5.55
CA TYR A 90 2.21 11.29 5.94
C TYR A 90 2.91 12.27 6.87
N LEU A 91 3.59 11.76 7.91
CA LEU A 91 4.32 12.59 8.86
C LEU A 91 5.43 13.39 8.19
N ARG A 92 6.16 12.76 7.26
CA ARG A 92 7.19 13.42 6.46
C ARG A 92 6.58 14.56 5.64
N TYR A 93 5.51 14.28 4.91
CA TYR A 93 4.81 15.28 4.10
C TYR A 93 4.26 16.44 4.94
N ALA A 94 3.54 16.15 6.03
CA ALA A 94 2.98 17.16 6.91
C ALA A 94 4.07 18.03 7.54
N THR A 95 5.21 17.44 7.94
CA THR A 95 6.36 18.17 8.48
C THR A 95 6.97 19.10 7.43
N ASP A 96 7.12 18.64 6.19
CA ASP A 96 7.65 19.46 5.10
C ASP A 96 6.72 20.63 4.77
N VAL A 97 5.41 20.40 4.74
CA VAL A 97 4.41 21.47 4.54
C VAL A 97 4.46 22.50 5.67
N ALA A 98 4.50 22.05 6.93
CA ALA A 98 4.61 22.93 8.09
C ALA A 98 5.88 23.79 8.01
N ARG A 99 7.05 23.19 7.76
CA ARG A 99 8.33 23.92 7.64
C ARG A 99 8.32 24.94 6.49
N ASN A 100 7.78 24.55 5.33
CA ASN A 100 7.74 25.44 4.18
C ASN A 100 6.81 26.64 4.40
N SER A 101 5.74 26.46 5.18
CA SER A 101 4.84 27.56 5.54
C SER A 101 5.47 28.60 6.46
N GLU A 102 6.45 28.22 7.28
CA GLU A 102 7.18 29.14 8.18
C GLU A 102 8.22 30.00 7.44
N GLN A 103 8.76 29.52 6.33
CA GLN A 103 9.87 30.16 5.62
C GLN A 103 9.43 31.26 4.64
N ILE A 104 8.17 31.28 4.24
CA ILE A 104 7.64 32.21 3.25
C ILE A 104 6.61 33.13 3.92
N PRO A 105 6.91 34.43 4.11
CA PRO A 105 6.04 35.37 4.85
C PRO A 105 4.64 35.57 4.27
N GLN A 106 4.40 35.10 3.04
CA GLN A 106 3.12 35.18 2.34
C GLN A 106 2.30 33.87 2.44
N HIS A 107 2.81 32.84 3.13
CA HIS A 107 2.14 31.56 3.20
C HIS A 107 0.93 31.56 4.15
N ASN A 108 -0.07 30.77 3.77
CA ASN A 108 -1.36 30.69 4.44
C ASN A 108 -1.18 30.04 5.83
N PRO A 109 -1.38 30.75 6.96
CA PRO A 109 -1.15 30.22 8.31
C PRO A 109 -2.04 29.01 8.61
N ASP A 110 -3.19 28.93 7.96
CA ASP A 110 -4.14 27.83 8.09
C ASP A 110 -3.51 26.49 7.68
N HIS A 111 -2.59 26.48 6.71
CA HIS A 111 -1.92 25.23 6.29
C HIS A 111 -0.93 24.76 7.35
N ALA A 112 -0.22 25.69 8.00
CA ALA A 112 0.71 25.37 9.08
C ALA A 112 -0.03 24.72 10.26
N VAL A 113 -1.16 25.34 10.64
CA VAL A 113 -2.01 24.84 11.73
C VAL A 113 -2.57 23.47 11.38
N SER A 114 -3.18 23.30 10.20
CA SER A 114 -3.75 22.01 9.80
C SER A 114 -2.71 20.91 9.67
N ALA A 115 -1.52 21.20 9.13
CA ALA A 115 -0.42 20.23 9.09
C ALA A 115 0.02 19.81 10.50
N GLN A 116 0.11 20.75 11.44
CA GLN A 116 0.45 20.45 12.83
C GLN A 116 -0.62 19.60 13.54
N GLU A 117 -1.90 19.84 13.23
CA GLU A 117 -2.98 19.01 13.76
C GLU A 117 -2.95 17.60 13.19
N VAL A 118 -2.66 17.43 11.90
CA VAL A 118 -2.47 16.10 11.29
C VAL A 118 -1.29 15.36 11.93
N ILE A 119 -0.16 16.02 12.13
CA ILE A 119 0.99 15.43 12.84
C ILE A 119 0.56 14.96 14.24
N SER A 120 -0.17 15.82 14.97
CA SER A 120 -0.64 15.49 16.32
C SER A 120 -1.65 14.34 16.34
N LEU A 121 -2.44 14.17 15.29
CA LEU A 121 -3.37 13.06 15.11
C LEU A 121 -2.61 11.75 14.86
N LEU A 122 -1.66 11.74 13.92
CA LEU A 122 -0.91 10.55 13.50
C LEU A 122 0.10 10.04 14.54
N MET A 123 0.37 10.82 15.58
CA MET A 123 1.19 10.40 16.72
C MET A 123 0.36 9.82 17.88
N LYS A 124 -0.97 9.76 17.75
CA LYS A 124 -1.84 9.14 18.75
C LYS A 124 -2.12 7.68 18.41
N ASP A 125 -2.00 6.85 19.44
CA ASP A 125 -2.28 5.40 19.45
C ASP A 125 -3.79 5.09 19.49
#